data_AF-A0AAI8R801-F1
#
_entry.id   AF-A0AAI8R801-F1
#
_cell.length_a   1.000
_cell.length_b   1.000
_cell.length_c   1.000
_cell.angle_alpha   90.00
_cell.angle_beta   90.00
_cell.angle_gamma   90.00
#
_symmetry.space_group_name_H-M   'P 1'
#
loop_
_entity.id
_entity.type
_entity.pdbx_description
1 polymer ?
#
loop_
_entity_poly.entity_id
_entity_poly.type
_entity_poly.pdbx_seq_one_letter_code
_entity_poly.pdbx_strand_id
1 'polypeptide(L)'
;MTQKKITTRMITIMALSIGINFLGGTIALWLRLPIYLDSIGTIFAGALLGPIPGILTGLSSSLLSGVTMDMFSLYYSPIQIITGLLAGLILPQKLQAQGLKSKLSLFAWTFVLSAPGTILSSIITIQLFGGITSSGSSTIVQLLYGLGLNQAVSVTIVQAATDYLDRLLSVLVVSLVVLKLPNQVVAKTRNR
;
A
#
# COMPACT_ATOMS: atom_id res chain seq x y z
N MET A 1 19.34 9.18 21.52
CA MET A 1 18.77 8.49 20.33
C MET A 1 19.03 7.00 20.48
N THR A 2 18.03 6.22 20.90
CA THR A 2 18.16 4.77 21.07
C THR A 2 18.21 4.12 19.69
N GLN A 3 19.38 3.58 19.32
CA GLN A 3 19.58 2.79 18.10
C GLN A 3 18.65 1.57 18.13
N LYS A 4 17.55 1.59 17.36
CA LYS A 4 16.71 0.43 17.15
C LYS A 4 17.54 -0.64 16.44
N LYS A 5 17.98 -1.66 17.16
CA LYS A 5 18.75 -2.77 16.58
C LYS A 5 17.84 -3.54 15.62
N ILE A 6 18.23 -3.60 14.34
CA ILE A 6 17.59 -4.50 13.37
C ILE A 6 17.76 -5.93 13.88
N THR A 7 16.64 -6.60 14.16
CA THR A 7 16.63 -7.98 14.65
C THR A 7 16.28 -8.94 13.52
N THR A 8 16.74 -10.19 13.61
CA THR A 8 16.40 -11.26 12.65
C THR A 8 14.90 -11.32 12.38
N ARG A 9 14.09 -11.20 13.44
CA ARG A 9 12.63 -11.19 13.34
C ARG A 9 12.08 -10.04 12.49
N MET A 10 12.65 -8.84 12.62
CA MET A 10 12.26 -7.68 11.82
C MET A 10 12.55 -7.94 10.34
N ILE A 11 13.74 -8.46 10.03
CA ILE A 11 14.13 -8.81 8.66
C ILE A 11 13.20 -9.88 8.09
N THR A 12 12.90 -10.94 8.85
CA THR A 12 11.99 -12.01 8.40
C THR A 12 10.58 -11.49 8.09
N ILE A 13 10.02 -10.62 8.94
CA ILE A 13 8.69 -10.04 8.70
C ILE A 13 8.70 -9.14 7.47
N MET A 14 9.74 -8.31 7.29
CA MET A 14 9.88 -7.49 6.09
C MET A 14 10.01 -8.36 4.83
N ALA A 15 10.84 -9.41 4.86
CA ALA A 15 11.00 -10.32 3.73
C ALA A 15 9.69 -11.04 3.36
N LEU A 16 8.94 -11.53 4.35
CA LEU A 16 7.61 -12.09 4.14
C LEU A 16 6.66 -11.06 3.52
N SER A 17 6.67 -9.82 4.02
CA SER A 17 5.82 -8.73 3.55
C SER A 17 6.13 -8.36 2.09
N ILE A 18 7.42 -8.32 1.73
CA ILE A 18 7.86 -8.13 0.34
C ILE A 18 7.33 -9.26 -0.55
N GLY A 19 7.43 -10.51 -0.10
CA GLY A 19 6.88 -11.66 -0.83
C GLY A 19 5.37 -11.56 -1.05
N ILE A 20 4.61 -11.13 -0.04
CA ILE A 20 3.16 -10.90 -0.16
C ILE A 20 2.86 -9.83 -1.20
N ASN A 21 3.56 -8.70 -1.16
CA ASN A 21 3.37 -7.62 -2.12
C ASN A 21 3.71 -8.06 -3.55
N PHE A 22 4.82 -8.78 -3.71
CA PHE A 22 5.26 -9.29 -5.01
C PHE A 22 4.21 -10.23 -5.63
N LEU A 23 3.72 -11.20 -4.84
CA LEU A 23 2.68 -12.13 -5.29
C LEU A 23 1.35 -11.42 -5.57
N GLY A 24 0.93 -10.53 -4.66
CA GLY A 24 -0.31 -9.74 -4.82
C GLY A 24 -0.28 -8.90 -6.09
N GLY A 25 0.79 -8.13 -6.29
CA GLY A 25 1.02 -7.33 -7.50
C GLY A 25 1.04 -8.17 -8.77
N THR A 26 1.72 -9.32 -8.75
CA THR A 26 1.78 -10.21 -9.90
C THR A 26 0.39 -10.76 -10.27
N ILE A 27 -0.39 -11.20 -9.28
CA ILE A 27 -1.76 -11.68 -9.49
C ILE A 27 -2.64 -10.56 -10.06
N ALA A 28 -2.55 -9.35 -9.49
CA ALA A 28 -3.31 -8.20 -9.96
C ALA A 28 -3.00 -7.86 -11.42
N LEU A 29 -1.72 -7.90 -11.81
CA LEU A 29 -1.29 -7.66 -13.18
C LEU A 29 -1.77 -8.74 -14.14
N TRP A 30 -1.61 -10.03 -13.80
CA TRP A 30 -2.03 -11.14 -14.66
C TRP A 30 -3.53 -11.18 -14.90
N LEU A 31 -4.32 -10.88 -13.86
CA LEU A 31 -5.78 -10.81 -13.95
C LEU A 31 -6.29 -9.45 -14.46
N ARG A 32 -5.39 -8.48 -14.70
CA ARG A 32 -5.70 -7.09 -15.05
C ARG A 32 -6.75 -6.49 -14.12
N LEU A 33 -6.56 -6.67 -12.82
CA LEU A 33 -7.45 -6.10 -11.81
C LEU A 33 -7.34 -4.57 -11.81
N PRO A 34 -8.43 -3.84 -11.49
CA PRO A 34 -8.39 -2.40 -11.27
C PRO A 34 -7.89 -2.04 -9.86
N ILE A 35 -7.07 -2.88 -9.23
CA ILE A 35 -6.43 -2.67 -7.92
C ILE A 35 -5.03 -3.32 -7.97
N TYR A 36 -4.13 -2.99 -7.04
CA TYR A 36 -2.70 -3.31 -7.18
C TYR A 36 -2.22 -4.46 -6.28
N LEU A 37 -2.85 -4.67 -5.11
CA LEU A 37 -2.57 -5.71 -4.11
C LEU A 37 -1.11 -5.76 -3.60
N ASP A 38 -0.27 -4.80 -3.97
CA ASP A 38 1.17 -4.73 -3.68
C ASP A 38 1.48 -4.01 -2.36
N SER A 39 0.46 -3.89 -1.53
CA SER A 39 0.39 -2.89 -0.48
C SER A 39 0.04 -3.48 0.89
N ILE A 40 -0.44 -4.72 0.89
CA ILE A 40 -0.81 -5.49 2.07
C ILE A 40 0.41 -5.67 2.98
N GLY A 41 1.53 -6.14 2.44
CA GLY A 41 2.78 -6.34 3.17
C GLY A 41 3.39 -5.05 3.67
N THR A 42 3.34 -3.98 2.86
CA THR A 42 3.83 -2.65 3.25
C THR A 42 3.09 -2.13 4.48
N ILE A 43 1.76 -2.21 4.44
CA ILE A 43 0.89 -1.81 5.55
C ILE A 43 1.08 -2.73 6.76
N PHE A 44 1.25 -4.04 6.54
CA PHE A 44 1.50 -5.03 7.59
C PHE A 44 2.80 -4.75 8.36
N ALA A 45 3.91 -4.57 7.62
CA ALA A 45 5.21 -4.24 8.19
C ALA A 45 5.16 -2.91 8.96
N GLY A 46 4.50 -1.90 8.39
CA GLY A 46 4.25 -0.63 9.07
C GLY A 46 3.48 -0.83 10.38
N ALA A 47 2.34 -1.50 10.32
CA ALA A 47 1.45 -1.71 11.47
C ALA A 47 2.09 -2.52 12.61
N LEU A 48 3.00 -3.45 12.31
CA LEU A 48 3.63 -4.31 13.33
C LEU A 48 4.98 -3.80 13.84
N LEU A 49 5.80 -3.21 12.97
CA LEU A 49 7.20 -2.89 13.26
C LEU A 49 7.44 -1.36 13.32
N GLY A 50 6.52 -0.56 12.78
CA GLY A 50 6.58 0.90 12.73
C GLY A 50 7.02 1.46 11.36
N PRO A 51 7.22 2.78 11.28
CA PRO A 51 7.32 3.50 10.00
C PRO A 51 8.53 3.11 9.15
N ILE A 52 9.72 3.02 9.74
CA ILE A 52 10.96 2.71 8.99
C ILE A 52 10.89 1.31 8.32
N PRO A 53 10.55 0.22 9.03
CA PRO A 53 10.31 -1.08 8.39
C PRO A 53 9.24 -1.04 7.31
N GLY A 54 8.15 -0.29 7.52
CA GLY A 54 7.08 -0.12 6.52
C GLY A 54 7.60 0.53 5.23
N ILE A 55 8.35 1.63 5.36
CA ILE A 55 9.00 2.32 4.23
C ILE A 55 9.93 1.36 3.47
N LEU A 56 10.84 0.69 4.18
CA LEU A 56 11.81 -0.21 3.57
C LEU A 56 11.11 -1.38 2.85
N THR A 57 10.08 -1.95 3.46
CA THR A 57 9.27 -3.01 2.85
C THR A 57 8.63 -2.55 1.56
N GLY A 58 7.96 -1.39 1.57
CA GLY A 58 7.29 -0.84 0.39
C GLY A 58 8.26 -0.50 -0.74
N LEU A 59 9.37 0.16 -0.40
CA LEU A 59 10.42 0.50 -1.36
C LEU A 59 11.03 -0.76 -1.97
N SER A 60 11.45 -1.73 -1.16
CA SER A 60 12.02 -2.99 -1.64
C SER A 60 11.04 -3.79 -2.49
N SER A 61 9.75 -3.77 -2.15
CA SER A 61 8.70 -4.42 -2.96
C SER A 61 8.58 -3.78 -4.34
N SER A 62 8.56 -2.45 -4.39
CA SER A 62 8.45 -1.69 -5.65
C SER A 62 9.68 -1.88 -6.54
N LEU A 63 10.87 -1.92 -5.93
CA LEU A 63 12.12 -2.19 -6.64
C LEU A 63 12.15 -3.61 -7.19
N LEU A 64 11.77 -4.60 -6.37
CA LEU A 64 11.73 -6.00 -6.79
C LEU A 64 10.75 -6.19 -7.95
N SER A 65 9.49 -5.79 -7.78
CA SER A 65 8.47 -5.87 -8.83
C SER A 65 8.88 -5.08 -10.06
N GLY A 66 9.44 -3.89 -9.85
CA GLY A 66 9.97 -3.00 -10.85
C GLY A 66 10.99 -3.60 -11.80
N VAL A 67 11.95 -4.34 -11.24
CA VAL A 67 13.05 -4.95 -12.00
C VAL A 67 12.64 -6.27 -12.64
N THR A 68 11.64 -6.96 -12.10
CA THR A 68 11.34 -8.36 -12.48
C THR A 68 10.04 -8.55 -13.26
N MET A 69 8.99 -7.81 -12.93
CA MET A 69 7.64 -8.05 -13.46
C MET A 69 7.05 -6.83 -14.15
N ASP A 70 7.21 -5.65 -13.58
CA ASP A 70 6.53 -4.45 -14.06
C ASP A 70 7.33 -3.17 -13.80
N MET A 71 7.91 -2.61 -14.87
CA MET A 71 8.73 -1.39 -14.80
C MET A 71 7.95 -0.18 -14.27
N PHE A 72 6.62 -0.12 -14.44
CA PHE A 72 5.80 0.96 -13.89
C PHE A 72 5.88 1.02 -12.36
N SER A 73 6.07 -0.13 -11.68
CA SER A 73 6.18 -0.22 -10.23
C SER A 73 7.35 0.59 -9.66
N LEU A 74 8.46 0.74 -10.40
CA LEU A 74 9.61 1.57 -9.98
C LEU A 74 9.22 3.02 -9.77
N TYR A 75 8.46 3.58 -10.71
CA TYR A 75 8.02 4.97 -10.67
C TYR A 75 7.01 5.21 -9.54
N TYR A 76 6.24 4.19 -9.17
CA TYR A 76 5.29 4.26 -8.06
C TYR A 76 5.90 3.99 -6.67
N SER A 77 7.22 3.73 -6.57
CA SER A 77 7.90 3.54 -5.29
C SER A 77 7.71 4.68 -4.26
N PRO A 78 7.58 5.98 -4.62
CA PRO A 78 7.28 7.04 -3.64
C PRO A 78 5.95 6.85 -2.91
N ILE A 79 4.94 6.29 -3.58
CA ILE A 79 3.62 5.99 -2.99
C ILE A 79 3.76 4.90 -1.93
N GLN A 80 4.63 3.92 -2.18
CA GLN A 80 4.90 2.83 -1.24
C GLN A 80 5.69 3.31 -0.01
N ILE A 81 6.61 4.28 -0.18
CA ILE A 81 7.28 4.96 0.93
C ILE A 81 6.25 5.67 1.82
N ILE A 82 5.38 6.49 1.24
CA ILE A 82 4.38 7.25 1.99
C ILE A 82 3.39 6.31 2.68
N THR A 83 2.94 5.27 2.00
CA THR A 83 2.05 4.29 2.60
C THR A 83 2.71 3.58 3.78
N GLY A 84 3.95 3.12 3.63
CA GLY A 84 4.70 2.48 4.71
C GLY A 84 4.89 3.39 5.92
N LEU A 85 5.21 4.67 5.67
CA LEU A 85 5.33 5.70 6.70
C LEU A 85 4.01 5.89 7.45
N LEU A 86 2.93 6.21 6.74
CA LEU A 86 1.63 6.52 7.33
C LEU A 86 1.02 5.31 8.04
N ALA A 87 1.12 4.13 7.44
CA ALA A 87 0.69 2.88 8.06
C ALA A 87 1.42 2.65 9.38
N GLY A 88 2.74 2.87 9.41
CA GLY A 88 3.54 2.68 10.63
C GLY A 88 3.38 3.75 11.70
N LEU A 89 2.88 4.94 11.36
CA LEU A 89 2.55 5.98 12.34
C LEU A 89 1.14 5.79 12.91
N ILE A 90 0.17 5.46 12.07
CA ILE A 90 -1.26 5.53 12.40
C ILE A 90 -1.79 4.19 12.94
N LEU A 91 -1.60 3.11 12.18
CA LEU A 91 -2.27 1.83 12.47
C LEU A 91 -1.88 1.18 13.79
N PRO A 92 -0.60 1.21 14.25
CA PRO A 92 -0.25 0.61 15.53
C PRO A 92 -1.04 1.18 16.70
N GLN A 93 -1.34 2.49 16.68
CA GLN A 93 -2.12 3.13 17.74
C GLN A 93 -3.61 2.79 17.63
N LYS A 94 -4.16 2.81 16.41
CA LYS A 94 -5.60 2.62 16.17
C LYS A 94 -6.05 1.17 16.38
N LEU A 95 -5.26 0.21 15.91
CA LEU A 95 -5.59 -1.21 16.07
C LEU A 95 -5.58 -1.64 17.54
N GLN A 96 -4.68 -1.08 18.36
CA GLN A 96 -4.66 -1.35 19.81
C GLN A 96 -5.78 -0.64 20.57
N ALA A 97 -6.12 0.60 20.21
CA ALA A 97 -7.09 1.40 20.94
C ALA A 97 -8.56 1.06 20.62
N GLN A 98 -8.87 0.73 19.36
CA GLN A 98 -10.26 0.62 18.89
C GLN A 98 -10.60 -0.76 18.29
N GLY A 99 -9.60 -1.57 17.95
CA GLY A 99 -9.81 -2.82 17.22
C GLY A 99 -10.66 -2.63 15.94
N LEU A 100 -11.46 -3.64 15.59
CA LEU A 100 -12.44 -3.59 14.48
C LEU A 100 -13.79 -2.96 14.89
N LYS A 101 -13.94 -2.45 16.11
CA LYS A 101 -15.25 -2.05 16.65
C LYS A 101 -15.81 -0.77 16.02
N SER A 102 -14.95 0.13 15.54
CA SER A 102 -15.38 1.32 14.79
C SER A 102 -15.07 1.15 13.31
N LYS A 103 -16.01 0.52 12.58
CA LYS A 103 -15.89 0.39 11.12
C LYS A 103 -15.70 1.75 10.45
N LEU A 104 -16.44 2.77 10.91
CA LEU A 104 -16.37 4.13 10.37
C LEU A 104 -14.98 4.76 10.55
N SER A 105 -14.26 4.46 11.65
CA SER A 105 -12.90 4.95 11.83
C SER A 105 -11.92 4.27 10.87
N LEU A 106 -12.07 2.98 10.58
CA LEU A 106 -11.22 2.27 9.60
C LEU A 106 -11.35 2.85 8.19
N PHE A 107 -12.57 3.15 7.72
CA PHE A 107 -12.77 3.80 6.41
C PHE A 107 -12.13 5.19 6.35
N ALA A 108 -12.27 5.98 7.41
CA ALA A 108 -11.68 7.31 7.50
C ALA A 108 -10.14 7.26 7.52
N TRP A 109 -9.54 6.36 8.31
CA TRP A 109 -8.08 6.21 8.34
C TRP A 109 -7.52 5.67 7.03
N THR A 110 -8.25 4.76 6.37
CA THR A 110 -7.89 4.31 5.02
C THR A 110 -7.85 5.48 4.04
N PHE A 111 -8.80 6.40 4.13
CA PHE A 111 -8.80 7.59 3.28
C PHE A 111 -7.55 8.44 3.52
N VAL A 112 -7.16 8.65 4.78
CA VAL A 112 -5.92 9.36 5.15
C VAL A 112 -4.67 8.65 4.60
N LEU A 113 -4.65 7.31 4.62
CA LEU A 113 -3.55 6.53 4.05
C LEU A 113 -3.49 6.63 2.51
N SER A 114 -4.65 6.63 1.84
CA SER A 114 -4.74 6.62 0.38
C SER A 114 -4.52 7.99 -0.25
N ALA A 115 -5.07 9.07 0.33
CA ALA A 115 -5.16 10.36 -0.35
C ALA A 115 -3.81 10.93 -0.81
N PRO A 116 -2.73 10.92 -0.01
CA PRO A 116 -1.42 11.38 -0.47
C PRO A 116 -0.86 10.51 -1.60
N GLY A 117 -1.09 9.20 -1.53
CA GLY A 117 -0.71 8.24 -2.57
C GLY A 117 -1.44 8.51 -3.88
N THR A 118 -2.75 8.75 -3.81
CA THR A 118 -3.60 9.09 -4.97
C THR A 118 -3.16 10.35 -5.69
N ILE A 119 -2.78 11.39 -4.96
CA ILE A 119 -2.29 12.63 -5.58
C ILE A 119 -1.02 12.33 -6.38
N LEU A 120 -0.07 11.61 -5.79
CA LEU A 120 1.18 11.26 -6.45
C LEU A 120 0.99 10.28 -7.60
N SER A 121 0.17 9.24 -7.42
CA SER A 121 -0.12 8.24 -8.46
C SER A 121 -0.78 8.90 -9.66
N SER A 122 -1.72 9.84 -9.44
CA SER A 122 -2.36 10.61 -10.51
C SER A 122 -1.36 11.48 -11.26
N ILE A 123 -0.51 12.24 -10.56
CA ILE A 123 0.52 13.08 -11.19
C ILE A 123 1.48 12.23 -12.04
N ILE A 124 2.00 11.14 -11.48
CA ILE A 124 2.88 10.20 -12.18
C ILE A 124 2.20 9.66 -13.44
N THR A 125 0.96 9.20 -13.30
CA THR A 125 0.21 8.60 -14.41
C THR A 125 -0.09 9.60 -15.52
N ILE A 126 -0.40 10.85 -15.18
CA ILE A 126 -0.66 11.92 -16.15
C ILE A 126 0.62 12.32 -16.88
N GLN A 127 1.68 12.63 -16.12
CA GLN A 127 2.87 13.27 -16.67
C GLN A 127 3.83 12.28 -17.34
N LEU A 128 3.99 11.08 -16.78
CA LEU A 128 4.97 10.10 -17.27
C LEU A 128 4.36 9.07 -18.22
N PHE A 129 3.07 8.75 -18.05
CA PHE A 129 2.46 7.60 -18.72
C PHE A 129 1.23 7.94 -19.58
N GLY A 130 0.78 9.19 -19.60
CA GLY A 130 -0.37 9.60 -20.41
C GLY A 130 -1.62 8.76 -20.13
N GLY A 131 -1.87 8.35 -18.88
CA GLY A 131 -3.07 7.57 -18.54
C GLY A 131 -3.09 6.12 -19.02
N ILE A 132 -1.97 5.58 -19.51
CA ILE A 132 -1.85 4.17 -19.92
C ILE A 132 -0.68 3.53 -19.17
N THR A 133 -0.99 2.51 -18.37
CA THR A 133 -0.02 1.73 -17.60
C THR A 133 -0.27 0.23 -17.78
N SER A 134 0.58 -0.58 -17.15
CA SER A 134 0.39 -2.04 -17.02
C SER A 134 -0.87 -2.42 -16.23
N SER A 135 -1.42 -1.52 -15.41
CA SER A 135 -2.57 -1.78 -14.55
C SER A 135 -3.87 -1.93 -15.33
N GLY A 136 -4.76 -2.81 -14.85
CA GLY A 136 -6.12 -2.98 -15.39
C GLY A 136 -6.95 -1.69 -15.32
N SER A 137 -6.64 -0.80 -14.38
CA SER A 137 -7.29 0.50 -14.22
C SER A 137 -7.16 1.39 -15.46
N SER A 138 -6.11 1.23 -16.26
CA SER A 138 -5.91 1.96 -17.52
C SER A 138 -7.08 1.77 -18.49
N THR A 139 -7.70 0.59 -18.51
CA THR A 139 -8.88 0.32 -19.35
C THR A 139 -10.04 1.24 -18.97
N ILE A 140 -10.23 1.47 -17.66
CA ILE A 140 -11.27 2.35 -17.13
C ILE A 140 -10.93 3.81 -17.44
N VAL A 141 -9.64 4.21 -17.31
CA VAL A 141 -9.18 5.55 -17.69
C VAL A 141 -9.49 5.84 -19.15
N GLN A 142 -9.15 4.92 -20.06
CA GLN A 142 -9.37 5.10 -21.49
C GLN A 142 -10.86 5.09 -21.85
N LEU A 143 -11.68 4.30 -21.14
CA LEU A 143 -13.13 4.35 -21.29
C LEU A 143 -13.68 5.74 -20.94
N LEU A 144 -13.31 6.29 -19.77
CA LEU A 144 -13.74 7.63 -19.36
C LEU A 144 -13.27 8.71 -20.32
N TYR A 145 -12.02 8.64 -20.78
CA TYR A 145 -11.48 9.56 -21.77
C TYR A 145 -12.24 9.47 -23.12
N GLY A 146 -12.55 8.25 -23.57
CA GLY A 146 -13.36 8.00 -24.77
C GLY A 146 -14.81 8.50 -24.66
N LEU A 147 -15.35 8.61 -23.45
CA LEU A 147 -16.65 9.23 -23.18
C LEU A 147 -16.61 10.77 -23.17
N GLY A 148 -15.45 11.38 -23.47
CA GLY A 148 -15.28 12.82 -23.62
C GLY A 148 -14.76 13.55 -22.38
N LEU A 149 -14.39 12.83 -21.31
CA LEU A 149 -13.72 13.43 -20.16
C LEU A 149 -12.29 13.84 -20.54
N ASN A 150 -11.78 14.88 -19.88
CA ASN A 150 -10.36 15.21 -19.99
C ASN A 150 -9.50 14.06 -19.42
N GLN A 151 -8.34 13.80 -20.02
CA GLN A 151 -7.42 12.73 -19.62
C GLN A 151 -6.97 12.85 -18.16
N ALA A 152 -6.64 14.05 -17.68
CA ALA A 152 -6.23 14.28 -16.30
C ALA A 152 -7.37 14.01 -15.31
N VAL A 153 -8.60 14.37 -15.68
CA VAL A 153 -9.80 14.10 -14.87
C VAL A 153 -10.07 12.59 -14.83
N SER A 154 -9.99 11.93 -15.98
CA SER A 154 -10.18 10.48 -16.11
C SER A 154 -9.20 9.71 -15.24
N VAL A 155 -7.91 10.06 -15.30
CA VAL A 155 -6.87 9.47 -14.46
C VAL A 155 -7.14 9.73 -12.99
N THR A 156 -7.43 10.97 -12.59
CA THR A 156 -7.63 11.33 -11.18
C THR A 156 -8.81 10.57 -10.56
N ILE A 157 -9.94 10.47 -11.28
CA ILE A 157 -11.12 9.73 -10.80
C ILE A 157 -10.79 8.26 -10.61
N VAL A 158 -10.16 7.65 -11.60
CA VAL A 158 -9.84 6.22 -11.54
C VAL A 158 -8.83 5.95 -10.43
N GLN A 159 -7.72 6.70 -10.37
CA GLN A 159 -6.71 6.50 -9.32
C GLN A 159 -7.30 6.74 -7.92
N ALA A 160 -8.18 7.72 -7.74
CA ALA A 160 -8.85 7.93 -6.45
C ALA A 160 -9.71 6.73 -6.03
N ALA A 161 -10.42 6.11 -6.98
CA ALA A 161 -11.20 4.92 -6.69
C ALA A 161 -10.31 3.69 -6.45
N THR A 162 -9.36 3.42 -7.34
CA THR A 162 -8.56 2.20 -7.33
C THR A 162 -7.57 2.18 -6.18
N ASP A 163 -6.90 3.30 -5.90
CA ASP A 163 -5.97 3.39 -4.78
C ASP A 163 -6.72 3.27 -3.45
N TYR A 164 -7.87 3.92 -3.32
CA TYR A 164 -8.67 3.81 -2.10
C TYR A 164 -9.13 2.38 -1.84
N LEU A 165 -9.65 1.70 -2.87
CA LEU A 165 -10.08 0.31 -2.76
C LEU A 165 -8.90 -0.61 -2.40
N ASP A 166 -7.74 -0.40 -3.02
CA ASP A 166 -6.54 -1.15 -2.73
C ASP A 166 -6.08 -0.99 -1.27
N ARG A 167 -6.02 0.26 -0.78
CA ARG A 167 -5.66 0.56 0.61
C ARG A 167 -6.71 0.05 1.57
N LEU A 168 -7.99 0.10 1.23
CA LEU A 168 -9.07 -0.42 2.07
C LEU A 168 -8.93 -1.92 2.25
N LEU A 169 -8.79 -2.67 1.15
CA LEU A 169 -8.57 -4.11 1.18
C LEU A 169 -7.34 -4.46 2.00
N SER A 170 -6.22 -3.75 1.77
CA SER A 170 -4.98 -3.95 2.50
C SER A 170 -5.14 -3.70 4.01
N VAL A 171 -5.76 -2.58 4.40
CA VAL A 171 -6.02 -2.26 5.82
C VAL A 171 -6.95 -3.28 6.46
N LEU A 172 -7.99 -3.75 5.77
CA LEU A 172 -8.90 -4.77 6.29
C LEU A 172 -8.18 -6.09 6.55
N VAL A 173 -7.41 -6.57 5.56
CA VAL A 173 -6.61 -7.81 5.70
C VAL A 173 -5.62 -7.67 6.85
N VAL A 174 -4.84 -6.58 6.89
CA VAL A 174 -3.86 -6.34 7.95
C VAL A 174 -4.52 -6.26 9.33
N SER A 175 -5.66 -5.57 9.44
CA SER A 175 -6.40 -5.47 10.71
C SER A 175 -6.84 -6.85 11.21
N LEU A 176 -7.36 -7.70 10.33
CA LEU A 176 -7.78 -9.07 10.68
C LEU A 176 -6.61 -9.93 11.15
N VAL A 177 -5.44 -9.81 10.51
CA VAL A 177 -4.25 -10.57 10.90
C VAL A 177 -3.70 -10.05 12.23
N VAL A 178 -3.45 -8.75 12.35
CA VAL A 178 -2.80 -8.15 13.53
C VAL A 178 -3.64 -8.35 14.80
N LEU A 179 -4.97 -8.23 14.71
CA LEU A 179 -5.86 -8.42 15.86
C LEU A 179 -5.97 -9.88 16.32
N LYS A 180 -5.61 -10.85 15.47
CA LYS A 180 -5.53 -12.27 15.83
C LYS A 180 -4.17 -12.70 16.36
N LEU A 181 -3.13 -11.85 16.23
CA LEU A 181 -1.81 -12.17 16.77
C LEU A 181 -1.80 -12.08 18.30
N PRO A 182 -1.06 -12.96 19.00
CA PRO A 182 -0.91 -12.86 20.45
C PRO A 182 -0.31 -11.51 20.86
N ASN A 183 -0.83 -10.88 21.91
CA ASN A 183 -0.32 -9.59 22.38
C ASN A 183 1.18 -9.59 22.68
N GLN A 184 1.74 -10.74 23.09
CA GLN A 184 3.18 -10.92 23.30
C GLN A 184 3.99 -10.77 22.01
N VAL A 185 3.46 -11.25 20.87
CA VAL A 185 4.07 -11.16 19.54
C VAL A 185 4.13 -9.70 19.11
N VAL A 186 3.04 -8.94 19.32
CA VAL A 186 2.89 -7.51 18.95
C VAL A 186 3.69 -6.59 19.87
N ALA A 187 3.68 -6.83 21.19
CA ALA A 187 4.44 -6.03 22.15
C ALA A 187 5.95 -6.20 21.96
N LYS A 188 6.40 -7.43 21.67
CA LYS A 188 7.82 -7.75 21.45
C LYS A 188 8.38 -7.20 20.14
N THR A 189 7.54 -6.92 19.13
CA THR A 189 7.96 -6.22 17.91
C THR A 189 8.00 -4.70 18.07
N ARG A 190 7.28 -4.14 19.04
CA ARG A 190 7.11 -2.69 19.18
C ARG A 190 8.03 -2.04 20.23
N ASN A 191 8.41 -2.77 21.28
CA ASN A 191 9.17 -2.27 22.43
C ASN A 191 10.70 -2.41 22.31
N ARG A 192 11.28 -2.47 21.11
CA ARG A 192 12.74 -2.53 20.90
C ARG A 192 13.20 -1.65 19.75
#